data_AF-A0A7X8YSC3-F1
#
_entry.id   AF-A0A7X8YSC3-F1
#
_cell.length_a   1.000
_cell.length_b   1.000
_cell.length_c   1.000
_cell.angle_alpha   90.00
_cell.angle_beta   90.00
_cell.angle_gamma   90.00
#
_symmetry.space_group_name_H-M   'P 1'
#
loop_
_entity.id
_entity.type
_entity.pdbx_description
1 polymer ?
#
loop_
_entity_poly.entity_id
_entity_poly.type
_entity_poly.pdbx_seq_one_letter_code
_entity_poly.pdbx_strand_id
1 'polypeptide(L)'
;TLVMNSDLRGTLHSDVVDEGPSRSRRCLRLIDWGRMENRMSPRVWRREDFDILASSDCLFARKFDPQVDAAVIDRWIRRLDRATDGADAAS
;
A
#
# COMPACT_ATOMS: atom_id res chain seq x y z
N THR A 1 -8.18 14.37 14.63
CA THR A 1 -8.99 15.00 15.69
C THR A 1 -10.19 15.75 15.15
N LEU A 2 -10.08 16.56 14.10
CA LEU A 2 -11.22 17.31 13.54
C LEU A 2 -12.33 16.41 12.97
N VAL A 3 -12.00 15.52 12.04
CA VAL A 3 -12.98 14.61 11.41
C VAL A 3 -13.65 13.67 12.42
N MET A 4 -12.93 13.26 13.47
CA MET A 4 -13.47 12.35 14.49
C MET A 4 -14.47 13.03 15.44
N ASN A 5 -14.47 14.37 15.49
CA ASN A 5 -15.33 15.18 16.36
C ASN A 5 -16.39 15.95 15.55
N SER A 6 -16.68 15.53 14.32
CA SER A 6 -17.70 16.14 13.47
C SER A 6 -18.60 15.10 12.84
N ASP A 7 -19.66 15.56 12.18
CA ASP A 7 -20.62 14.69 11.47
C ASP A 7 -19.99 13.93 10.30
N LEU A 8 -18.81 14.37 9.83
CA LEU A 8 -18.03 13.68 8.80
C LEU A 8 -17.39 12.38 9.29
N ARG A 9 -17.43 12.09 10.60
CA ARG A 9 -16.93 10.81 11.12
C ARG A 9 -17.60 9.62 10.44
N GLY A 10 -18.90 9.72 10.16
CA GLY A 10 -19.67 8.66 9.50
C GLY A 10 -19.28 8.42 8.05
N THR A 11 -18.51 9.33 7.43
CA THR A 11 -18.04 9.18 6.04
C THR A 11 -16.64 8.60 5.95
N LEU A 12 -16.05 8.16 7.06
CA LEU A 12 -14.74 7.51 7.06
C LEU A 12 -14.84 6.11 6.45
N HIS A 13 -13.87 5.78 5.58
CA HIS A 13 -13.77 4.43 5.00
C HIS A 13 -13.65 3.33 6.06
N SER A 14 -12.91 3.61 7.14
CA SER A 14 -12.82 2.73 8.30
C SER A 14 -12.48 3.54 9.55
N ASP A 15 -13.16 3.24 10.65
CA ASP A 15 -12.91 3.80 11.97
C ASP A 15 -12.33 2.75 12.96
N VAL A 16 -11.85 1.61 12.45
CA VAL A 16 -11.19 0.56 13.25
C VAL A 16 -9.71 0.89 13.43
N VAL A 17 -9.24 0.94 14.69
CA VAL A 17 -7.80 1.11 14.98
C VAL A 17 -7.18 -0.29 14.98
N ASP A 18 -6.51 -0.67 13.90
CA ASP A 18 -5.65 -1.86 13.87
C ASP A 18 -4.26 -1.48 14.43
N GLU A 19 -3.59 -2.38 15.14
CA GLU A 19 -2.21 -2.18 15.62
C GLU A 19 -1.15 -2.90 14.77
N GLY A 20 -1.57 -3.74 13.81
CA GLY A 20 -0.66 -4.46 12.92
C GLY A 20 -0.11 -3.61 11.75
N PRO A 21 0.71 -4.22 10.86
CA PRO A 21 1.16 -3.56 9.62
C PRO A 21 -0.01 -3.16 8.68
N SER A 22 -1.22 -3.65 8.96
CA SER A 22 -2.49 -3.21 8.36
C SER A 22 -3.04 -1.88 8.91
N ARG A 23 -2.34 -1.20 9.83
CA ARG A 23 -2.69 0.15 10.34
C ARG A 23 -3.12 1.15 9.27
N SER A 24 -2.58 0.95 8.08
CA SER A 24 -2.68 1.88 6.97
C SER A 24 -3.88 1.60 6.03
N ARG A 25 -4.73 0.61 6.37
CA ARG A 25 -6.02 0.34 5.69
C ARG A 25 -6.99 1.52 5.71
N ARG A 26 -7.00 2.33 6.79
CA ARG A 26 -7.90 3.50 6.90
C ARG A 26 -7.70 4.54 5.80
N CYS A 27 -6.49 4.66 5.26
CA CYS A 27 -6.19 5.56 4.15
C CYS A 27 -5.93 4.81 2.85
N LEU A 28 -6.28 3.51 2.77
CA LEU A 28 -6.09 2.64 1.62
C LEU A 28 -4.64 2.63 1.10
N ARG A 29 -3.68 2.79 2.01
CA ARG A 29 -2.25 2.70 1.72
C ARG A 29 -1.66 1.52 2.46
N LEU A 30 -0.93 0.64 1.80
CA LEU A 30 -0.15 -0.38 2.49
C LEU A 30 1.18 0.23 2.94
N ILE A 31 1.43 0.23 4.26
CA ILE A 31 2.67 0.79 4.83
C ILE A 31 3.20 -0.16 5.88
N ASP A 32 4.39 -0.70 5.66
CA ASP A 32 5.03 -1.61 6.60
C ASP A 32 5.78 -0.84 7.70
N TRP A 33 5.14 -0.78 8.87
CA TRP A 33 5.76 -0.31 10.10
C TRP A 33 6.31 -1.42 11.00
N GLY A 34 5.99 -2.68 10.72
CA GLY A 34 6.24 -3.80 11.63
C GLY A 34 7.61 -4.45 11.43
N ARG A 35 8.10 -4.50 10.19
CA ARG A 35 9.39 -5.14 9.83
C ARG A 35 10.54 -4.13 9.73
N MET A 36 10.46 -3.03 10.48
CA MET A 36 11.43 -1.95 10.43
C MET A 36 12.78 -2.31 11.04
N GLU A 37 13.84 -1.81 10.42
CA GLU A 37 15.17 -1.73 11.03
C GLU A 37 15.29 -0.54 12.01
N ASN A 38 14.54 0.55 11.79
CA ASN A 38 14.45 1.70 12.69
C ASN A 38 13.02 2.24 12.83
N ARG A 39 12.63 2.72 14.02
CA ARG A 39 11.24 3.13 14.32
C ARG A 39 10.82 4.47 13.71
N MET A 40 11.67 5.10 12.90
CA MET A 40 11.44 6.45 12.37
C MET A 40 10.94 6.48 10.93
N SER A 41 11.10 5.40 10.16
CA SER A 41 10.73 5.37 8.75
C SER A 41 10.12 4.03 8.32
N PRO A 42 9.04 4.03 7.51
CA PRO A 42 8.52 2.80 6.92
C PRO A 42 9.58 2.05 6.14
N ARG A 43 9.52 0.71 6.19
CA ARG A 43 10.42 -0.15 5.43
C ARG A 43 10.25 0.11 3.92
N VAL A 44 11.35 0.04 3.18
CA VAL A 44 11.32 0.04 1.72
C VAL A 44 10.88 -1.34 1.24
N TRP A 45 9.87 -1.39 0.38
CA TRP A 45 9.45 -2.61 -0.29
C TRP A 45 10.53 -3.15 -1.21
N ARG A 46 10.77 -4.46 -1.17
CA ARG A 46 11.75 -5.15 -2.01
C ARG A 46 11.09 -6.28 -2.78
N ARG A 47 11.82 -6.91 -3.70
CA ARG A 47 11.28 -7.98 -4.56
C ARG A 47 10.68 -9.16 -3.79
N GLU A 48 11.22 -9.47 -2.61
CA GLU A 48 10.74 -10.54 -1.75
C GLU A 48 9.35 -10.25 -1.15
N ASP A 49 8.94 -8.98 -1.12
CA ASP A 49 7.64 -8.56 -0.60
C ASP A 49 6.56 -8.49 -1.68
N PHE A 50 6.86 -8.89 -2.91
CA PHE A 50 5.95 -8.72 -4.03
C PHE A 50 4.59 -9.38 -3.79
N ASP A 51 4.56 -10.58 -3.21
CA ASP A 51 3.32 -11.30 -2.99
C ASP A 51 2.45 -10.61 -1.93
N ILE A 52 3.06 -9.94 -0.94
CA ILE A 52 2.36 -9.12 0.05
C ILE A 52 1.74 -7.91 -0.63
N LEU A 53 2.48 -7.24 -1.50
CA LEU A 53 1.98 -6.11 -2.27
C LEU A 53 0.84 -6.54 -3.21
N ALA A 54 0.97 -7.70 -3.86
CA ALA A 54 0.06 -8.19 -4.89
C ALA A 54 -1.26 -8.74 -4.34
N SER A 55 -1.28 -9.15 -3.07
CA SER A 55 -2.46 -9.64 -2.35
C SER A 55 -3.16 -8.58 -1.51
N SER A 56 -2.66 -7.34 -1.52
CA SER A 56 -3.21 -6.25 -0.71
C SER A 56 -4.43 -5.63 -1.38
N ASP A 57 -5.47 -5.36 -0.57
CA ASP A 57 -6.66 -4.60 -0.99
C ASP A 57 -6.46 -3.07 -0.97
N CYS A 58 -5.24 -2.60 -0.67
CA CYS A 58 -4.94 -1.16 -0.67
C CYS A 58 -4.74 -0.62 -2.10
N LEU A 59 -5.18 0.62 -2.33
CA LEU A 59 -5.01 1.28 -3.63
C LEU A 59 -3.55 1.68 -3.91
N PHE A 60 -2.79 2.00 -2.87
CA PHE A 60 -1.40 2.43 -2.99
C PHE A 60 -0.53 1.72 -1.94
N ALA A 61 0.79 1.69 -2.15
CA ALA A 61 1.75 1.20 -1.16
C ALA A 61 2.89 2.22 -0.95
N ARG A 62 3.46 2.27 0.27
CA ARG A 62 4.63 3.09 0.61
C ARG A 62 5.61 2.30 1.50
N LYS A 63 6.93 2.37 1.32
CA LYS A 63 7.69 3.21 0.36
C LYS A 63 8.48 2.36 -0.63
N PHE A 64 8.74 2.91 -1.80
CA PHE A 64 9.65 2.36 -2.80
C PHE A 64 10.86 3.27 -2.92
N ASP A 65 12.03 2.67 -3.14
CA ASP A 65 13.27 3.39 -3.38
C ASP A 65 14.09 2.62 -4.43
N PRO A 66 14.29 3.18 -5.63
CA PRO A 66 15.01 2.50 -6.70
C PRO A 66 16.49 2.26 -6.37
N GLN A 67 17.07 3.03 -5.45
CA GLN A 67 18.45 2.79 -4.98
C GLN A 67 18.53 1.57 -4.05
N VAL A 68 17.42 1.17 -3.43
CA VAL A 68 17.34 -0.01 -2.57
C VAL A 68 16.94 -1.26 -3.35
N ASP A 69 15.88 -1.18 -4.18
CA ASP A 69 15.51 -2.27 -5.09
C ASP A 69 14.64 -1.75 -6.24
N ALA A 70 15.24 -1.44 -7.39
CA ALA A 70 14.49 -1.07 -8.59
C ALA A 70 13.64 -2.23 -9.16
N ALA A 71 14.05 -3.48 -8.93
CA ALA A 71 13.42 -4.64 -9.57
C ALA A 71 11.97 -4.86 -9.12
N VAL A 72 11.61 -4.46 -7.89
CA VAL A 72 10.23 -4.53 -7.41
C VAL A 72 9.34 -3.53 -8.17
N ILE A 73 9.86 -2.34 -8.48
CA ILE A 73 9.15 -1.30 -9.24
C ILE A 73 8.92 -1.79 -10.67
N ASP A 74 9.98 -2.30 -11.32
CA ASP A 74 9.89 -2.83 -12.68
C ASP A 74 8.93 -4.02 -12.79
N ARG A 75 8.86 -4.87 -11.76
CA ARG A 75 7.92 -5.99 -11.71
C ARG A 75 6.48 -5.48 -11.58
N TRP A 76 6.26 -4.41 -10.82
CA TRP A 76 4.95 -3.77 -10.67
C TRP A 76 4.47 -3.11 -11.96
N ILE A 77 5.31 -2.32 -12.62
CA ILE A 77 4.98 -1.68 -13.91
C ILE A 77 4.56 -2.75 -14.93
N ARG A 78 5.39 -3.79 -15.12
CA ARG A 78 5.06 -4.90 -16.03
C ARG A 78 3.76 -5.64 -15.67
N ARG A 79 3.39 -5.70 -14.40
CA ARG A 79 2.12 -6.30 -13.97
C ARG A 79 0.93 -5.41 -14.34
N LEU A 80 1.07 -4.10 -14.15
CA LEU A 80 0.04 -3.12 -14.48
C LEU A 80 -0.19 -3.04 -15.98
N ASP A 81 0.87 -3.00 -16.79
CA ASP A 81 0.77 -2.95 -18.25
C ASP A 81 -0.05 -4.14 -18.78
N ARG A 82 0.27 -5.36 -18.32
CA ARG A 82 -0.50 -6.57 -18.68
C ARG A 82 -1.96 -6.54 -18.23
N ALA A 83 -2.25 -5.89 -17.11
CA ALA A 83 -3.62 -5.76 -16.63
C ALA A 83 -4.42 -4.76 -17.47
N THR A 84 -3.78 -3.68 -17.92
CA THR A 84 -4.36 -2.68 -18.81
C THR A 84 -4.60 -3.26 -20.20
N ASP A 85 -3.61 -3.95 -20.77
CA ASP A 85 -3.74 -4.59 -22.09
C ASP A 85 -4.89 -5.62 -22.11
N GLY A 86 -5.08 -6.37 -21.02
CA GLY A 86 -6.19 -7.31 -20.88
C GLY A 86 -7.55 -6.64 -20.66
N ALA A 87 -7.58 -5.43 -20.09
CA ALA A 87 -8.81 -4.66 -19.92
C ALA A 87 -9.25 -4.02 -21.24
N ASP A 88 -8.31 -3.51 -22.05
CA ASP A 88 -8.59 -2.92 -23.36
C ASP A 88 -9.02 -3.97 -24.40
N ALA A 89 -8.54 -5.22 -24.28
CA ALA A 89 -8.98 -6.32 -25.14
C ALA A 89 -10.37 -6.90 -24.79
N ALA A 90 -10.92 -6.54 -23.62
CA ALA A 90 -12.21 -7.01 -23.12
C ALA A 90 -13.32 -5.93 -23.14
N SER A 91 -13.01 -4.73 -23.63
CA SER A 91 -13.95 -3.61 -23.84
C SER A 91 -14.33 -3.45 -25.32
#